data_AF-A0A2W7N6X7-F1
#
_entry.id   AF-A0A2W7N6X7-F1
#
_cell.length_a   1.000
_cell.length_b   1.000
_cell.length_c   1.000
_cell.angle_alpha   90.00
_cell.angle_beta   90.00
_cell.angle_gamma   90.00
#
_symmetry.space_group_name_H-M   'P 1'
#
loop_
_entity.id
_entity.type
_entity.pdbx_description
1 polymer ?
#
loop_
_entity_poly.entity_id
_entity_poly.type
_entity_poly.pdbx_seq_one_letter_code
_entity_poly.pdbx_strand_id
1 'polypeptide(L)'
;MLVGALITLNVSLIIQLIGITVFTFGFFGSNSIASGWVSQRAKHDKAQASSLYLFFYYFGSSIGGTAGGVFWSVFGWGGVVGLITALLIFAILLSFLLQYLIKRHE
;
A
#
# COMPACT_ATOMS: atom_id res chain seq x y z
N MET A 1 0.40 -2.35 -8.12
CA MET A 1 -0.22 -3.10 -6.99
C MET A 1 -1.66 -3.46 -7.27
N LEU A 2 -2.59 -2.51 -7.44
CA LEU A 2 -4.03 -2.81 -7.55
C LEU A 2 -4.37 -3.84 -8.65
N VAL A 3 -3.92 -3.61 -9.87
CA VAL A 3 -4.12 -4.56 -10.99
C VAL A 3 -3.47 -5.92 -10.69
N GLY A 4 -2.27 -5.94 -10.12
CA GLY A 4 -1.59 -7.17 -9.71
C GLY A 4 -2.38 -7.98 -8.69
N ALA A 5 -2.99 -7.33 -7.69
CA ALA A 5 -3.85 -7.98 -6.70
C ALA A 5 -5.12 -8.57 -7.33
N LEU A 6 -5.73 -7.89 -8.30
CA LEU A 6 -6.92 -8.43 -8.98
C LEU A 6 -6.58 -9.65 -9.87
N ILE A 7 -5.41 -9.65 -10.49
CA ILE A 7 -4.93 -10.79 -11.30
C ILE A 7 -4.80 -12.07 -10.46
N THR A 8 -4.46 -11.97 -9.17
CA THR A 8 -4.30 -13.16 -8.31
C THR A 8 -5.61 -13.87 -7.98
N LEU A 9 -6.77 -13.29 -8.31
CA LEU A 9 -8.08 -13.96 -8.21
C LEU A 9 -8.25 -15.08 -9.23
N ASN A 10 -7.40 -15.12 -10.27
CA ASN A 10 -7.45 -16.19 -11.24
C ASN A 10 -6.99 -17.54 -10.64
N VAL A 11 -7.58 -18.64 -11.11
CA VAL A 11 -7.27 -20.01 -10.64
C VAL A 11 -5.96 -20.53 -11.25
N SER A 12 -5.54 -20.01 -12.40
CA SER A 12 -4.31 -20.45 -13.06
C SER A 12 -3.06 -19.97 -12.31
N LEU A 13 -2.21 -20.93 -11.92
CA LEU A 13 -0.96 -20.68 -11.21
C LEU A 13 -0.04 -19.69 -11.96
N ILE A 14 0.06 -19.83 -13.29
CA ILE A 14 0.89 -18.93 -14.11
C ILE A 14 0.38 -17.49 -14.01
N ILE A 15 -0.93 -17.31 -14.06
CA ILE A 15 -1.55 -15.98 -13.97
C ILE A 15 -1.36 -15.39 -12.57
N GLN A 16 -1.47 -16.20 -11.51
CA GLN A 16 -1.18 -15.75 -10.15
C GLN A 16 0.26 -15.28 -9.97
N LEU A 17 1.23 -15.99 -10.54
CA LEU A 17 2.65 -15.58 -10.49
C LEU A 17 2.85 -14.22 -11.16
N ILE A 18 2.26 -14.00 -12.33
CA ILE A 18 2.29 -12.70 -13.01
C ILE A 18 1.66 -11.61 -12.12
N GLY A 19 0.51 -11.89 -11.51
CA GLY A 19 -0.17 -10.98 -10.59
C GLY A 19 0.72 -10.59 -9.41
N ILE A 20 1.39 -11.56 -8.79
CA ILE A 20 2.33 -11.34 -7.67
C ILE A 20 3.54 -10.52 -8.13
N THR A 21 4.10 -10.78 -9.31
CA THR A 21 5.21 -9.97 -9.85
C THR A 21 4.80 -8.51 -10.04
N VAL A 22 3.65 -8.26 -10.68
CA VAL A 22 3.12 -6.90 -10.89
C VAL A 22 2.79 -6.22 -9.56
N PHE A 23 2.25 -6.97 -8.60
CA PHE A 23 1.97 -6.47 -7.27
C PHE A 23 3.26 -6.02 -6.57
N THR A 24 4.26 -6.90 -6.56
CA THR A 24 5.55 -6.71 -5.88
C THR A 24 6.31 -5.54 -6.48
N PHE A 25 6.39 -5.45 -7.80
CA PHE A 25 7.03 -4.33 -8.49
C PHE A 25 6.39 -2.99 -8.10
N GLY A 26 5.06 -2.93 -8.09
CA GLY A 26 4.35 -1.72 -7.66
C GLY A 26 4.57 -1.38 -6.18
N PHE A 27 4.68 -2.39 -5.31
CA PHE A 27 4.92 -2.19 -3.88
C PHE A 27 6.29 -1.57 -3.62
N PHE A 28 7.35 -2.16 -4.18
CA PHE A 28 8.69 -1.61 -4.04
C PHE A 28 8.81 -0.21 -4.62
N GLY A 29 8.26 0.02 -5.82
CA GLY A 29 8.23 1.35 -6.43
C GLY A 29 7.55 2.39 -5.54
N SER A 30 6.34 2.08 -5.04
CA SER A 30 5.59 2.99 -4.17
C SER A 30 6.30 3.24 -2.84
N ASN A 31 6.86 2.21 -2.20
CA ASN A 31 7.54 2.32 -0.92
C ASN A 31 8.83 3.17 -1.01
N SER A 32 9.62 2.98 -2.07
CA SER A 32 10.82 3.78 -2.32
C SER A 32 10.48 5.26 -2.57
N ILE A 33 9.45 5.53 -3.37
CA ILE A 33 9.00 6.91 -3.64
C ILE A 33 8.48 7.56 -2.36
N ALA A 34 7.62 6.88 -1.59
CA ALA A 34 7.03 7.43 -0.38
C ALA A 34 8.09 7.73 0.70
N SER A 35 8.98 6.77 0.98
CA SER A 35 10.06 6.93 1.97
C SER A 35 11.01 8.08 1.59
N GLY A 36 11.39 8.17 0.31
CA GLY A 36 12.23 9.26 -0.19
C GLY A 36 11.52 10.62 -0.11
N TRP A 37 10.23 10.66 -0.45
CA TRP A 37 9.44 11.90 -0.46
C TRP A 37 9.25 12.50 0.93
N VAL A 38 8.96 11.67 1.95
CA VAL A 38 8.83 12.16 3.35
C VAL A 38 10.12 12.82 3.82
N SER A 39 11.27 12.19 3.57
CA SER A 39 12.59 12.71 3.95
C SER A 39 13.00 13.98 3.19
N GLN A 40 12.60 14.08 1.91
CA GLN A 40 12.86 15.27 1.09
C GLN A 40 11.95 16.45 1.47
N ARG A 41 10.68 16.19 1.82
CA ARG A 41 9.71 17.24 2.18
C ARG A 41 9.98 17.87 3.55
N ALA A 42 10.57 17.10 4.47
CA ALA A 42 10.97 17.59 5.78
C ALA A 42 12.15 18.58 5.68
N LYS A 43 11.88 19.87 5.88
CA LYS A 43 12.92 20.93 5.91
C LYS A 43 13.74 20.92 7.20
N HIS A 44 13.10 20.55 8.32
CA HIS A 44 13.71 20.35 9.64
C HIS A 44 13.32 18.95 10.15
N ASP A 45 14.07 18.42 11.12
CA ASP A 45 13.75 17.17 11.83
C ASP A 45 13.47 15.95 10.95
N LYS A 46 14.26 15.77 9.89
CA LYS A 46 14.14 14.65 8.93
C LYS A 46 14.11 13.27 9.59
N ALA A 47 14.85 13.10 10.67
CA ALA A 47 14.87 11.87 11.46
C ALA A 47 13.51 11.56 12.09
N GLN A 48 12.81 12.58 12.62
CA GLN A 48 11.47 12.43 13.19
C GLN A 48 10.40 12.17 12.11
N ALA A 49 10.51 12.83 10.95
CA ALA A 49 9.61 12.56 9.83
C ALA A 49 9.75 11.10 9.33
N SER A 50 10.99 10.60 9.24
CA SER A 50 11.28 9.23 8.81
C SER A 50 10.82 8.20 9.85
N SER A 51 11.02 8.46 11.15
CA SER A 51 10.55 7.56 12.20
C SER A 51 9.02 7.46 12.23
N LEU A 52 8.31 8.57 11.94
CA LEU A 52 6.86 8.56 11.85
C LEU A 52 6.37 7.76 10.63
N TYR A 53 7.04 7.86 9.47
CA TYR A 53 6.77 7.00 8.32
C TYR A 53 6.93 5.52 8.69
N LEU A 54 8.04 5.14 9.32
CA LEU A 54 8.30 3.77 9.75
C LEU A 54 7.28 3.29 10.78
N PHE A 55 6.93 4.13 11.75
CA PHE A 55 5.91 3.83 12.75
C PHE A 55 4.59 3.46 12.07
N PHE A 56 4.09 4.30 11.15
CA PHE A 56 2.85 4.01 10.44
C PHE A 56 2.97 2.82 9.48
N TYR A 57 4.13 2.61 8.87
CA TYR A 57 4.40 1.43 8.03
C TYR A 57 4.26 0.13 8.84
N TYR A 58 4.88 0.05 10.02
CA TYR A 58 4.79 -1.14 10.87
C TYR A 58 3.44 -1.27 11.57
N PHE A 59 2.85 -0.17 12.02
CA PHE A 59 1.52 -0.15 12.62
C PHE A 59 0.45 -0.63 11.63
N GLY A 60 0.48 -0.09 10.41
CA GLY A 60 -0.40 -0.51 9.33
C GLY A 60 -0.18 -1.97 8.94
N SER A 61 1.07 -2.44 8.90
CA SER A 61 1.40 -3.85 8.63
C SER A 61 0.85 -4.79 9.71
N SER A 62 0.93 -4.40 10.99
CA SER A 62 0.36 -5.19 12.10
C SER A 62 -1.15 -5.32 11.98
N ILE A 63 -1.86 -4.20 11.79
CA ILE A 63 -3.33 -4.20 11.62
C ILE A 63 -3.72 -4.96 10.36
N GLY A 64 -3.06 -4.66 9.23
CA GLY A 64 -3.34 -5.27 7.94
C GLY A 64 -3.08 -6.78 7.93
N GLY A 65 -2.04 -7.24 8.64
CA GLY A 65 -1.73 -8.66 8.81
C GLY A 65 -2.80 -9.39 9.63
N THR A 66 -3.20 -8.83 10.78
CA THR A 66 -4.25 -9.41 11.61
C THR A 66 -5.60 -9.41 10.88
N ALA A 67 -5.99 -8.30 10.27
CA ALA A 67 -7.21 -8.20 9.48
C ALA A 67 -7.17 -9.16 8.28
N GLY A 68 -6.05 -9.24 7.57
CA GLY A 68 -5.85 -10.17 6.46
C GLY A 68 -6.06 -11.63 6.86
N GLY A 69 -5.56 -12.04 8.04
CA GLY A 69 -5.80 -13.38 8.58
C GLY A 69 -7.28 -13.66 8.86
N VAL A 70 -8.01 -12.68 9.42
CA VAL A 70 -9.46 -12.79 9.65
C VAL A 70 -10.23 -12.91 8.33
N PHE A 71 -9.92 -12.06 7.34
CA PHE A 71 -10.56 -12.08 6.03
C PHE A 71 -10.27 -13.38 5.27
N TRP A 72 -9.06 -13.91 5.39
CA TRP A 72 -8.71 -15.23 4.85
C TRP A 72 -9.55 -16.35 5.48
N SER A 73 -9.71 -16.33 6.81
CA SER A 73 -10.48 -17.36 7.53
C SER A 73 -11.96 -17.39 7.13
N VAL A 74 -12.58 -16.20 6.93
CA VAL A 74 -14.02 -16.09 6.67
C VAL A 74 -14.36 -16.14 5.17
N PHE A 75 -13.54 -15.52 4.33
CA PHE A 75 -13.85 -15.29 2.90
C PHE A 75 -12.80 -15.87 1.94
N GLY A 76 -11.80 -16.58 2.46
CA GLY A 76 -10.70 -17.13 1.67
C GLY A 76 -9.84 -16.07 0.98
N TRP A 77 -9.22 -16.44 -0.13
CA TRP A 77 -8.33 -15.55 -0.89
C TRP A 77 -9.05 -14.32 -1.45
N GLY A 78 -10.30 -14.49 -1.89
CA GLY A 78 -11.11 -13.38 -2.40
C GLY A 78 -11.31 -12.28 -1.37
N GLY A 79 -11.50 -12.64 -0.09
CA GLY A 79 -11.58 -11.68 1.01
C GLY A 79 -10.30 -10.88 1.20
N VAL A 80 -9.14 -11.55 1.14
CA VAL A 80 -7.82 -10.90 1.25
C VAL A 80 -7.60 -9.92 0.11
N VAL A 81 -7.89 -10.32 -1.12
CA VAL A 81 -7.78 -9.43 -2.29
C VAL A 81 -8.74 -8.25 -2.17
N GLY A 82 -9.97 -8.47 -1.68
CA GLY A 82 -10.95 -7.40 -1.43
C GLY A 82 -10.44 -6.38 -0.40
N LEU A 83 -9.90 -6.85 0.73
CA LEU A 83 -9.30 -6.00 1.76
C LEU A 83 -8.14 -5.17 1.19
N ILE A 84 -7.20 -5.82 0.50
CA ILE A 84 -6.04 -5.15 -0.11
C ILE A 84 -6.50 -4.11 -1.13
N THR A 85 -7.49 -4.45 -1.97
CA THR A 85 -8.04 -3.55 -2.97
C THR A 85 -8.66 -2.31 -2.33
N ALA A 86 -9.44 -2.46 -1.26
CA ALA A 86 -10.03 -1.35 -0.53
C ALA A 86 -8.96 -0.43 0.09
N LEU A 87 -7.93 -1.01 0.72
CA LEU A 87 -6.81 -0.25 1.28
C LEU A 87 -6.02 0.50 0.20
N LEU A 88 -5.80 -0.12 -0.97
CA LEU A 88 -5.11 0.52 -2.09
C LEU A 88 -5.91 1.67 -2.69
N ILE A 89 -7.24 1.52 -2.84
CA ILE A 89 -8.11 2.62 -3.29
C ILE A 89 -8.06 3.77 -2.28
N PHE A 90 -8.15 3.48 -0.99
CA PHE A 90 -8.04 4.49 0.06
C PHE A 90 -6.69 5.23 0.02
N ALA A 91 -5.59 4.51 -0.15
CA ALA A 91 -4.25 5.10 -0.29
C ALA A 91 -4.14 6.00 -1.54
N ILE A 92 -4.72 5.59 -2.67
CA ILE A 92 -4.77 6.40 -3.89
C ILE A 92 -5.55 7.70 -3.66
N LEU A 93 -6.73 7.63 -3.01
CA LEU A 93 -7.54 8.81 -2.69
C LEU A 93 -6.79 9.77 -1.76
N LEU A 94 -6.14 9.25 -0.71
CA LEU A 94 -5.30 10.06 0.19
C LEU A 94 -4.13 10.71 -0.56
N SER A 95 -3.50 10.00 -1.49
CA SER A 95 -2.40 10.54 -2.30
C SER A 95 -2.88 11.71 -3.18
N PHE A 96 -4.05 11.59 -3.81
CA PHE A 96 -4.64 12.69 -4.58
C PHE A 96 -5.04 13.87 -3.69
N LEU A 97 -5.64 13.60 -2.53
CA LEU A 97 -5.99 14.65 -1.56
C LEU A 97 -4.73 15.40 -1.10
N LEU A 98 -3.66 14.68 -0.78
CA LEU A 98 -2.38 15.26 -0.39
C LEU A 98 -1.82 16.15 -1.51
N GLN A 99 -1.82 15.67 -2.76
CA GLN A 99 -1.38 16.46 -3.91
C GLN A 99 -2.22 17.73 -4.09
N TYR A 100 -3.53 17.64 -3.92
CA TYR A 100 -4.43 18.79 -4.01
C TYR A 100 -4.15 19.82 -2.91
N LEU A 101 -3.97 19.37 -1.66
CA LEU A 101 -3.64 20.24 -0.54
C LEU A 101 -2.29 20.93 -0.72
N ILE A 102 -1.28 20.21 -1.21
CA ILE A 102 0.04 20.79 -1.48
C ILE A 102 -0.06 21.88 -2.53
N LYS A 103 -0.73 21.63 -3.66
CA LYS A 103 -0.92 22.63 -4.72
C LYS A 103 -1.73 23.85 -4.30
N ARG A 104 -2.57 23.74 -3.28
CA ARG A 104 -3.38 24.85 -2.77
C ARG A 104 -2.57 25.82 -1.89
N HIS A 105 -1.45 25.36 -1.33
CA HIS A 105 -0.60 26.12 -0.42
C HIS A 105 0.70 26.63 -1.08
N GLU A 106 0.87 26.41 -2.39
CA GLU A 106 1.91 27.01 -3.24
C GLU A 106 1.30 28.10 -4.12
#